data_AF-A0A850S6Q9-F1
#
_entry.id   AF-A0A850S6Q9-F1
#
_cell.length_a   1.000
_cell.length_b   1.000
_cell.length_c   1.000
_cell.angle_alpha   90.00
_cell.angle_beta   90.00
_cell.angle_gamma   90.00
#
_symmetry.space_group_name_H-M   'P 1'
#
loop_
_entity.id
_entity.type
_entity.pdbx_description
1 polymer ?
#
loop_
_entity_poly.entity_id
_entity_poly.type
_entity_poly.pdbx_seq_one_letter_code
_entity_poly.pdbx_strand_id
1 'polypeptide(L)'
;MNHACKEISRLASESIERELSLWERFRFHLHMAVCKHCRNFEQAIELMHQAAALMHQSRYGEIKLTDSQRNRLHKAMDELN
;
A
#
# COMPACT_ATOMS: atom_id res chain seq x y z
N MET A 1 10.95 -19.20 -13.79
CA MET A 1 12.29 -18.63 -13.59
C MET A 1 12.28 -17.72 -12.37
N ASN A 2 12.81 -18.17 -11.24
CA ASN A 2 12.74 -17.42 -9.97
C ASN A 2 13.48 -16.08 -10.02
N HIS A 3 14.59 -15.99 -10.76
CA HIS A 3 15.37 -14.74 -10.90
C HIS A 3 14.58 -13.65 -11.63
N ALA A 4 13.81 -14.00 -12.65
CA ALA A 4 12.97 -13.03 -13.37
C ALA A 4 11.85 -12.50 -12.47
N CYS A 5 11.18 -13.38 -11.70
CA CYS A 5 10.15 -12.95 -10.75
C CYS A 5 10.70 -11.95 -9.71
N LYS A 6 11.90 -12.20 -9.18
CA LYS A 6 12.56 -11.31 -8.20
C LYS A 6 12.87 -9.93 -8.79
N GLU A 7 13.39 -9.90 -10.00
CA GLU A 7 13.70 -8.63 -10.68
C GLU A 7 12.44 -7.85 -11.00
N ILE A 8 11.39 -8.54 -11.43
CA ILE A 8 10.11 -7.90 -11.75
C ILE A 8 9.38 -7.42 -10.50
N SER A 9 9.39 -8.18 -9.40
CA SER A 9 8.86 -7.68 -8.12
C SER A 9 9.64 -6.46 -7.62
N ARG A 10 10.95 -6.39 -7.89
CA ARG A 10 11.76 -5.22 -7.58
C ARG A 10 11.33 -4.03 -8.45
N LEU A 11 11.19 -4.20 -9.77
CA LEU A 11 10.73 -3.15 -10.66
C LEU A 11 9.30 -2.67 -10.33
N ALA A 12 8.40 -3.56 -9.88
CA ALA A 12 7.06 -3.18 -9.40
C ALA A 12 7.11 -2.28 -8.16
N SER A 13 8.06 -2.51 -7.26
CA SER A 13 8.27 -1.64 -6.11
C SER A 13 8.88 -0.31 -6.54
N GLU A 14 9.89 -0.35 -7.41
CA GLU A 14 10.56 0.86 -7.89
C GLU A 14 9.63 1.74 -8.74
N SER A 15 8.67 1.17 -9.47
CA SER A 15 7.71 1.95 -10.27
C SER A 15 6.79 2.85 -9.45
N ILE A 16 6.67 2.61 -8.14
CA ILE A 16 5.91 3.46 -7.22
C ILE A 16 6.72 4.71 -6.84
N GLU A 17 8.03 4.58 -6.71
CA GLU A 17 8.92 5.66 -6.26
C GLU A 17 9.54 6.44 -7.42
N ARG A 18 9.77 5.79 -8.56
CA ARG A 18 10.39 6.36 -9.75
C ARG A 18 9.72 5.88 -11.02
N GLU A 19 9.88 6.64 -12.09
CA GLU A 19 9.53 6.14 -13.41
C GLU A 19 10.51 5.05 -13.86
N LEU A 20 9.97 3.99 -14.47
CA LEU A 20 10.76 2.96 -15.12
C LEU A 20 11.24 3.44 -16.49
N SER A 21 12.48 3.10 -16.84
CA SER A 21 12.98 3.29 -18.20
C SER A 21 12.16 2.48 -19.20
N LEU A 22 12.19 2.87 -20.48
CA LEU A 22 11.44 2.19 -21.54
C LEU A 22 11.74 0.69 -21.60
N TRP A 23 13.01 0.31 -21.37
CA TRP A 23 13.43 -1.09 -21.39
C TRP A 23 12.94 -1.88 -20.17
N GLU A 24 13.03 -1.29 -18.98
CA GLU A 24 12.48 -1.88 -17.75
C GLU A 24 10.97 -2.08 -17.89
N ARG A 25 10.26 -1.06 -18.38
CA ARG A 25 8.81 -1.11 -18.62
C ARG A 25 8.44 -2.20 -19.62
N PHE A 26 9.20 -2.36 -20.70
CA PHE A 26 8.97 -3.44 -21.67
C PHE A 26 9.13 -4.83 -21.02
N ARG A 27 10.25 -5.09 -20.34
CA ARG A 27 10.49 -6.37 -19.66
C ARG A 27 9.45 -6.66 -18.59
N PHE A 28 9.03 -5.62 -17.87
CA PHE A 28 7.99 -5.67 -16.87
C PHE A 28 6.66 -6.19 -17.43
N HIS A 29 6.15 -5.56 -18.50
CA HIS A 29 4.89 -5.97 -19.12
C HIS A 29 4.96 -7.38 -19.73
N LEU A 30 6.11 -7.74 -20.33
CA LEU A 30 6.31 -9.07 -20.91
C LEU A 30 6.25 -10.17 -19.84
N HIS A 31 6.92 -9.98 -18.69
CA HIS A 31 6.86 -10.96 -17.61
C HIS A 31 5.48 -10.99 -16.94
N MET A 32 4.84 -9.83 -16.77
CA MET A 32 3.46 -9.73 -16.29
C MET A 32 2.52 -10.56 -17.15
N ALA A 33 2.67 -10.60 -18.48
CA ALA A 33 1.79 -11.38 -19.35
C ALA A 33 1.84 -12.90 -19.06
N VAL A 34 2.99 -13.42 -18.65
CA VAL A 34 3.20 -14.87 -18.45
C VAL A 34 3.11 -15.33 -16.99
N CYS A 35 3.27 -14.42 -16.02
CA CYS A 35 3.33 -14.78 -14.60
C CYS A 35 2.19 -14.15 -13.79
N LYS A 36 1.17 -14.95 -13.46
CA LYS A 36 0.02 -14.51 -12.64
C LYS A 36 0.43 -14.04 -11.25
N HIS A 37 1.41 -14.69 -10.62
CA HIS A 37 1.86 -14.32 -9.26
C HIS A 37 2.44 -12.91 -9.22
N CYS A 38 3.25 -12.55 -10.21
CA CYS A 38 3.85 -11.23 -10.27
C CYS A 38 2.81 -10.15 -10.62
N ARG A 39 1.77 -10.46 -11.41
CA ARG A 39 0.60 -9.55 -11.60
C ARG A 39 -0.15 -9.30 -10.30
N ASN A 40 -0.43 -10.35 -9.55
CA ASN A 40 -1.13 -10.21 -8.26
C ASN A 40 -0.29 -9.40 -7.26
N PHE A 41 1.03 -9.59 -7.27
CA PHE A 41 1.93 -8.83 -6.41
C PHE A 41 1.91 -7.33 -6.76
N GLU A 42 1.98 -6.97 -8.05
CA GLU A 42 1.91 -5.57 -8.47
C GLU A 42 0.59 -4.91 -8.04
N GLN A 43 -0.55 -5.56 -8.28
CA GLN A 43 -1.85 -5.03 -7.82
C GLN A 43 -1.90 -4.85 -6.29
N ALA A 44 -1.31 -5.79 -5.54
CA ALA A 44 -1.30 -5.71 -4.08
C ALA A 44 -0.47 -4.52 -3.57
N ILE A 45 0.71 -4.28 -4.16
CA ILE A 45 1.57 -3.18 -3.74
C ILE A 45 1.00 -1.82 -4.16
N GLU A 46 0.34 -1.72 -5.32
CA GLU A 46 -0.39 -0.52 -5.72
C GLU A 46 -1.55 -0.21 -4.77
N LEU A 47 -2.33 -1.22 -4.38
CA LEU A 47 -3.42 -1.05 -3.42
C LEU A 47 -2.91 -0.56 -2.06
N MET A 48 -1.80 -1.14 -1.56
CA MET A 48 -1.19 -0.70 -0.32
C MET A 48 -0.72 0.76 -0.39
N HIS A 49 -0.12 1.17 -1.51
CA HIS A 49 0.32 2.55 -1.71
C HIS A 49 -0.86 3.52 -1.77
N GLN A 50 -1.93 3.18 -2.48
CA GLN A 50 -3.16 4.00 -2.53
C GLN A 50 -3.82 4.13 -1.15
N ALA A 51 -3.89 3.03 -0.39
CA ALA A 51 -4.42 3.05 0.97
C ALA A 51 -3.58 3.95 1.89
N ALA A 52 -2.26 3.86 1.81
CA ALA A 52 -1.36 4.72 2.57
C ALA A 52 -1.52 6.21 2.22
N ALA A 53 -1.64 6.53 0.92
CA ALA A 53 -1.90 7.88 0.46
C ALA A 53 -3.25 8.42 0.98
N LEU A 54 -4.30 7.59 0.96
CA LEU A 54 -5.61 7.94 1.49
C LEU A 54 -5.58 8.17 3.00
N MET A 55 -4.87 7.30 3.75
CA MET A 55 -4.70 7.46 5.20
C MET A 55 -4.00 8.78 5.54
N HIS A 56 -2.96 9.14 4.78
CA HIS A 56 -2.29 10.41 4.93
C HIS A 56 -3.22 11.59 4.62
N GLN A 57 -3.94 11.53 3.49
CA GLN A 57 -4.86 12.60 3.08
C GLN A 57 -6.03 12.79 4.06
N SER A 58 -6.57 11.71 4.61
CA SER A 58 -7.68 11.74 5.57
C SER A 58 -7.23 12.07 7.01
N ARG A 59 -5.93 12.29 7.25
CA ARG A 59 -5.34 12.45 8.58
C ARG A 59 -5.69 11.29 9.52
N TYR A 60 -5.86 10.11 8.95
CA TYR A 60 -6.19 8.89 9.68
C TYR A 60 -5.07 8.59 10.68
N GLY A 61 -5.42 8.50 11.97
CA GLY A 61 -4.47 8.28 13.06
C GLY A 61 -3.76 9.52 13.60
N GLU A 62 -3.86 10.69 12.95
CA GLU A 62 -3.34 11.95 13.50
C GLU A 62 -4.26 12.55 14.57
N ILE A 63 -5.57 12.33 14.45
CA ILE A 63 -6.55 12.81 15.43
C ILE A 63 -6.45 11.92 16.68
N LYS A 64 -5.63 12.35 17.64
CA LYS A 64 -5.55 11.75 18.96
C LYS A 64 -6.49 12.49 19.91
N LEU A 65 -7.35 11.74 20.59
CA LEU A 65 -8.13 12.26 21.70
C LEU A 65 -7.17 12.74 22.80
N THR A 66 -7.44 13.93 23.35
CA THR A 66 -6.81 14.33 24.61
C THR A 66 -7.27 13.40 25.74
N ASP A 67 -6.50 13.33 26.82
CA ASP A 67 -6.84 12.46 27.95
C ASP A 67 -8.23 12.80 28.52
N SER A 68 -8.61 14.08 28.54
CA SER A 68 -9.95 14.52 28.95
C SER A 68 -11.05 14.02 28.00
N GLN A 69 -10.83 14.08 26.67
CA GLN A 69 -11.79 13.57 25.68
C GLN A 69 -11.93 12.04 25.76
N ARG A 70 -10.82 11.32 25.99
CA ARG A 70 -10.80 9.86 26.18
C ARG A 70 -11.60 9.46 27.42
N ASN A 71 -11.37 10.14 28.55
CA ASN A 71 -12.06 9.85 29.80
C ASN A 71 -13.57 10.07 29.70
N ARG A 72 -14.01 11.11 28.96
CA ARG A 72 -15.42 11.33 28.67
C ARG A 72 -16.05 10.21 27.85
N LEU A 73 -15.33 9.70 26.84
CA LEU A 73 -15.78 8.57 26.02
C LEU A 73 -15.95 7.31 26.86
N HIS A 74 -14.97 6.97 27.72
CA HIS A 74 -15.09 5.82 28.63
C HIS A 74 -16.29 5.97 29.56
N LYS A 75 -16.47 7.15 30.18
CA LYS A 75 -17.62 7.39 31.05
C LYS A 75 -18.96 7.21 30.32
N ALA A 76 -19.06 7.71 29.09
CA ALA A 76 -20.27 7.55 28.27
C ALA A 76 -20.50 6.09 27.84
N MET A 77 -19.44 5.30 27.63
CA MET A 77 -19.55 3.87 27.36
C MET A 77 -20.00 3.07 28.59
N ASP A 78 -19.55 3.46 29.78
CA ASP A 78 -19.94 2.83 31.05
C ASP A 78 -21.39 3.13 31.42
N GLU A 79 -21.90 4.33 31.09
CA GLU A 79 -23.30 4.73 31.33
C GLU A 79 -24.32 4.03 30.39
N LEU A 80 -23.85 3.38 29.32
CA LEU A 80 -24.68 2.64 28.36
C LEU A 80 -24.79 1.14 28.68
N ASN A 81 -24.05 0.65 29.68
CA ASN A 81 -24.12 -0.73 30.20
C ASN A 81 -24.90 -0.76 31.52
#